data_AF-A0A6F8SP28-F1
#
_entry.id   AF-A0A6F8SP28-F1
#
_cell.length_a   1.000
_cell.length_b   1.000
_cell.length_c   1.000
_cell.angle_alpha   90.00
_cell.angle_beta   90.00
_cell.angle_gamma   90.00
#
_symmetry.space_group_name_H-M   'P 1'
#
loop_
_entity.id
_entity.type
_entity.pdbx_description
1 polymer ?
#
loop_
_entity_poly.entity_id
_entity_poly.type
_entity_poly.pdbx_seq_one_letter_code
_entity_poly.pdbx_strand_id
1 'polypeptide(L)' 'MGTVLEDMAESGEEAPTPLASRTYSGKFALRIPPEKHRELAIEAAEQHVSLNQLVVSRL' A
#
# COMPACT_ATOMS: atom_id res chain seq x y z
N MET A 1 14.60 25.75 24.56
CA MET A 1 14.71 25.25 23.18
C MET A 1 13.31 24.89 22.76
N GLY A 2 12.77 25.61 21.77
CA GLY A 2 11.44 25.33 21.25
C GLY A 2 11.43 24.03 20.45
N THR A 3 10.27 23.39 20.39
CA THR A 3 10.09 22.21 19.54
C THR A 3 9.95 22.64 18.08
N VAL A 4 10.32 21.79 17.11
CA VAL A 4 10.21 22.10 15.67
C VAL A 4 8.80 22.53 15.28
N LEU A 5 7.78 22.03 15.99
CA LEU A 5 6.38 22.42 15.77
C LEU A 5 6.07 23.85 16.24
N GLU A 6 6.73 24.32 17.30
CA GLU A 6 6.61 25.71 17.77
C GLU A 6 7.23 26.68 16.77
N ASP A 7 8.42 26.34 16.23
CA ASP A 7 9.09 27.15 15.21
C ASP A 7 8.25 27.25 13.92
N MET A 8 7.62 26.15 13.50
CA MET A 8 6.71 26.12 12.35
C MET A 8 5.43 26.95 12.59
N ALA A 9 4.89 26.91 13.80
CA ALA A 9 3.72 27.71 14.16
C ALA A 9 4.03 29.22 14.16
N GLU A 10 5.24 29.60 14.61
CA GLU A 10 5.71 30.99 14.59
C GLU A 10 6.02 31.49 13.18
N SER A 11 6.53 30.63 12.29
CA SER A 11 6.80 30.97 10.89
C SER A 11 5.55 30.94 9.98
N GLY A 12 4.41 30.47 10.51
CA GLY A 12 3.16 30.32 9.74
C GLY A 12 3.18 29.12 8.79
N GLU A 13 4.08 28.17 8.99
CA GLU A 13 4.19 26.94 8.22
C GLU A 13 3.20 25.89 8.71
N GLU A 14 2.43 25.32 7.78
CA GLU A 14 1.49 24.26 8.12
C GLU A 14 2.22 22.93 8.30
N ALA A 15 2.09 22.31 9.48
CA ALA A 15 2.70 21.02 9.74
C ALA A 15 2.16 19.94 8.78
N PRO A 16 3.01 19.07 8.23
CA PRO A 16 2.56 18.04 7.30
C PRO A 16 1.61 17.09 8.01
N THR A 17 0.56 16.69 7.31
CA THR A 17 -0.37 15.68 7.83
C THR A 17 0.35 14.33 7.98
N PRO A 18 0.19 13.64 9.11
CA PRO A 18 0.81 12.34 9.30
C PRO A 18 0.36 11.36 8.19
N LEU A 19 1.31 10.72 7.52
CA LEU A 19 0.98 9.70 6.51
C LEU A 19 0.17 8.54 7.12
N ALA A 20 0.40 8.27 8.41
CA ALA A 20 -0.29 7.25 9.18
C ALA A 20 -1.77 7.58 9.44
N SER A 21 -2.21 8.84 9.33
CA SER A 21 -3.62 9.20 9.49
C SER A 21 -4.44 8.94 8.21
N ARG A 22 -3.81 8.47 7.12
CA ARG A 22 -4.50 8.13 5.88
C ARG A 22 -5.10 6.73 5.98
N THR A 23 -6.40 6.62 5.76
CA THR A 23 -7.08 5.32 5.65
C THR A 23 -6.80 4.71 4.28
N TYR A 24 -6.32 3.47 4.24
CA TYR A 24 -6.09 2.70 3.01
C TYR A 24 -7.12 1.59 2.90
N SER A 25 -7.76 1.46 1.73
CA SER A 25 -8.85 0.52 1.50
C SER A 25 -8.42 -0.94 1.37
N GLY A 26 -7.12 -1.21 1.27
CA GLY A 26 -6.56 -2.53 0.97
C GLY A 26 -6.84 -3.03 -0.45
N LYS A 27 -7.54 -2.25 -1.30
CA LYS A 27 -7.81 -2.61 -2.70
C LYS A 27 -6.72 -2.07 -3.59
N PHE A 28 -6.07 -2.96 -4.34
CA PHE A 28 -5.02 -2.63 -5.30
C PHE A 28 -5.33 -3.24 -6.66
N ALA A 29 -5.90 -2.44 -7.57
CA ALA A 29 -6.27 -2.90 -8.91
C ALA A 29 -5.04 -2.85 -9.83
N LEU A 30 -4.65 -4.00 -10.36
CA LEU A 30 -3.51 -4.14 -11.26
C LEU A 30 -3.96 -4.58 -12.64
N ARG A 31 -3.24 -4.12 -13.65
CA ARG A 31 -3.29 -4.66 -15.01
C ARG A 31 -2.02 -5.45 -15.25
N ILE A 32 -2.18 -6.72 -15.59
CA ILE A 32 -1.07 -7.60 -15.97
C ILE A 32 -1.40 -8.27 -17.31
N PRO A 33 -0.39 -8.68 -18.08
CA PRO A 33 -0.61 -9.47 -19.29
C PRO A 33 -1.38 -10.77 -19.00
N PRO A 34 -2.20 -11.25 -19.95
CA PRO A 34 -3.06 -12.43 -19.75
C PRO A 34 -2.25 -13.71 -19.47
N GLU A 35 -1.06 -13.86 -20.06
CA GLU A 35 -0.15 -14.98 -19.80
C GLU A 35 0.32 -14.98 -18.35
N LYS A 36 0.63 -13.81 -17.79
CA LYS A 36 1.07 -13.70 -16.39
C LYS A 36 -0.07 -13.97 -15.43
N HIS A 37 -1.26 -13.48 -15.76
CA HIS A 37 -2.47 -13.81 -14.99
C HIS A 37 -2.72 -15.33 -14.99
N ARG A 38 -2.56 -16.00 -16.13
CA ARG A 38 -2.74 -17.45 -16.26
C ARG A 38 -1.75 -18.22 -15.38
N GLU A 39 -0.46 -17.87 -15.44
CA GLU A 39 0.57 -18.48 -14.60
C GLU A 39 0.23 -18.39 -13.10
N LEU A 40 -0.12 -17.19 -12.63
CA LEU A 40 -0.46 -16.96 -11.23
C LEU A 40 -1.73 -17.70 -10.81
N ALA A 41 -2.73 -17.77 -11.70
CA ALA A 41 -3.97 -18.49 -11.42
C ALA A 41 -3.76 -20.01 -11.30
N ILE A 42 -2.90 -20.60 -12.14
CA ILE A 42 -2.53 -22.02 -12.06
C ILE A 42 -1.83 -22.29 -10.73
N GLU A 43 -0.83 -21.49 -10.39
CA GLU A 43 -0.06 -21.67 -9.17
C GLU A 43 -0.92 -21.52 -7.90
N ALA A 44 -1.82 -20.55 -7.88
CA ALA A 44 -2.75 -20.36 -6.75
C ALA A 44 -3.67 -21.59 -6.58
N ALA A 45 -4.11 -22.18 -7.69
CA ALA A 45 -4.92 -23.39 -7.67
C ALA A 45 -4.13 -24.60 -7.16
N GLU A 46 -2.87 -24.76 -7.57
CA GLU A 46 -1.96 -25.82 -7.09
C GLU A 46 -1.70 -25.73 -5.58
N GLN A 47 -1.59 -24.50 -5.05
CA GLN A 47 -1.38 -24.24 -3.62
C GLN A 47 -2.68 -24.21 -2.81
N HIS A 48 -3.84 -24.38 -3.46
CA HIS A 48 -5.16 -24.26 -2.83
C HIS A 48 -5.40 -22.92 -2.09
N VAL A 49 -4.88 -21.83 -2.66
CA VAL A 49 -5.06 -20.46 -2.13
C VAL A 49 -5.74 -19.55 -3.14
N SER A 50 -6.22 -18.39 -2.68
CA SER A 50 -6.72 -17.38 -3.62
C SER A 50 -5.57 -16.69 -4.36
N LEU A 51 -5.87 -16.18 -5.56
CA LEU A 51 -4.92 -15.37 -6.33
C LEU A 51 -4.40 -14.16 -5.53
N ASN A 52 -5.29 -13.48 -4.80
CA ASN A 52 -4.91 -12.35 -3.94
C ASN A 52 -3.96 -12.78 -2.82
N GLN A 53 -4.18 -13.94 -2.20
CA GLN A 53 -3.31 -14.45 -1.16
C GLN A 53 -1.92 -14.78 -1.69
N LEU A 54 -1.84 -15.43 -2.86
CA LEU A 54 -0.56 -15.72 -3.53
C LEU A 54 0.21 -14.44 -3.90
N VAL A 55 -0.49 -13.41 -4.37
CA VAL A 55 0.14 -12.12 -4.70
C VAL A 55 0.63 -11.43 -3.43
N VAL A 56 -0.18 -11.37 -2.38
CA VAL A 56 0.18 -10.73 -1.11
C VAL A 56 1.36 -11.44 -0.44
N SER A 57 1.46 -12.76 -0.52
CA SER A 57 2.61 -13.49 0.07
C SER A 57 3.94 -13.23 -0.63
N ARG A 58 3.95 -12.54 -1.77
CA ARG A 58 5.13 -12.22 -2.58
C ARG A 58 5.54 -10.75 -2.55
N LEU A 59 4.72 -9.90 -1.94
CA LEU A 59 4.98 -8.47 -1.74
C LEU A 59 5.80 -8.26 -0.45
#